data_AF-A0A7S9WFW6-F1
#
_entry.id   AF-A0A7S9WFW6-F1
#
_cell.length_a   1.000
_cell.length_b   1.000
_cell.length_c   1.000
_cell.angle_alpha   90.00
_cell.angle_beta   90.00
_cell.angle_gamma   90.00
#
_symmetry.space_group_name_H-M   'P 1'
#
loop_
_entity.id
_entity.type
_entity.pdbx_description
1 polymer ?
#
loop_
_entity_poly.entity_id
_entity_poly.type
_entity_poly.pdbx_seq_one_letter_code
_entity_poly.pdbx_strand_id
1 'polypeptide(L)' 'MAAHKTLADPIFNPRWRRVALTLFLCLWTGVEIWNQTYGWAAFIAAIAVYCGWNFFVLWEDVPSKE' A
#
# COMPACT_ATOMS: atom_id res chain seq x y z
N MET A 1 30.17 -4.65 19.59
CA MET A 1 29.45 -5.39 18.53
C MET A 1 27.95 -5.20 18.73
N ALA A 2 27.40 -4.05 18.34
CA ALA A 2 25.97 -3.82 18.33
C ALA A 2 25.56 -3.69 16.85
N ALA A 3 24.72 -4.60 16.38
CA ALA A 3 24.25 -4.64 15.02
C ALA A 3 23.45 -3.35 14.72
N HIS A 4 24.08 -2.43 13.98
CA HIS A 4 23.41 -1.31 13.35
C HIS A 4 22.50 -1.88 12.25
N LYS A 5 21.28 -2.27 12.63
CA LYS A 5 20.20 -2.58 11.68
C LYS A 5 19.75 -1.27 11.04
N THR A 6 20.53 -0.82 10.07
CA THR A 6 20.06 0.15 9.09
C THR A 6 18.81 -0.38 8.44
N LEU A 7 17.75 0.43 8.40
CA LEU A 7 16.46 0.18 7.74
C LEU A 7 16.57 -0.09 6.21
N ALA A 8 17.78 -0.31 5.71
CA ALA A 8 18.13 -0.64 4.33
C ALA A 8 18.11 -2.14 4.03
N ASP A 9 17.51 -2.96 4.90
CA ASP A 9 17.29 -4.38 4.63
C ASP A 9 16.23 -4.56 3.53
N PRO A 10 16.56 -5.15 2.36
CA PRO A 10 15.65 -5.29 1.21
C PRO A 10 14.38 -6.13 1.52
N ILE A 11 14.35 -6.82 2.65
CA ILE A 11 13.20 -7.56 3.19
C ILE A 11 12.11 -6.62 3.75
N PHE A 12 12.45 -5.40 4.19
CA PHE A 12 11.48 -4.44 4.73
C PHE A 12 10.84 -3.56 3.65
N ASN A 13 11.35 -3.61 2.41
CA ASN A 13 10.77 -2.90 1.26
C ASN A 13 10.13 -3.82 0.19
N PRO A 14 9.35 -4.87 0.49
CA PRO A 14 8.69 -5.63 -0.56
C PRO A 14 7.54 -4.79 -1.13
N ARG A 15 7.87 -4.18 -2.26
CA ARG A 15 7.04 -3.32 -3.12
C ARG A 15 5.70 -4.01 -3.46
N TRP A 16 5.72 -5.34 -3.57
CA TRP A 16 4.56 -6.17 -3.87
C TRP A 16 3.51 -6.19 -2.76
N ARG A 17 3.88 -6.03 -1.47
CA ARG A 17 2.91 -6.01 -0.36
C ARG A 17 1.95 -4.83 -0.48
N ARG A 18 2.44 -3.67 -0.93
CA ARG A 18 1.63 -2.47 -1.11
C ARG A 18 0.65 -2.61 -2.28
N VAL A 19 1.11 -3.22 -3.38
CA VAL A 19 0.26 -3.53 -4.54
C VAL A 19 -0.78 -4.59 -4.17
N ALA A 20 -0.38 -5.66 -3.48
CA ALA A 20 -1.28 -6.71 -3.01
C ALA A 20 -2.36 -6.16 -2.08
N LEU A 21 -2.00 -5.28 -1.13
CA LEU A 21 -2.95 -4.61 -0.25
C LEU A 21 -3.92 -3.70 -1.02
N THR A 22 -3.41 -2.92 -1.97
CA THR A 22 -4.26 -2.02 -2.79
C THR A 22 -5.26 -2.82 -3.63
N LEU A 23 -4.81 -3.89 -4.29
CA LEU A 23 -5.67 -4.78 -5.07
C LEU A 23 -6.70 -5.49 -4.18
N PHE A 24 -6.28 -5.95 -3.00
CA PHE A 24 -7.17 -6.57 -2.03
C PHE A 24 -8.28 -5.62 -1.58
N LEU A 25 -7.95 -4.36 -1.25
CA LEU A 25 -8.94 -3.34 -0.87
C LEU A 25 -9.89 -2.99 -2.03
N CYS A 26 -9.38 -2.92 -3.27
CA CYS A 26 -10.23 -2.72 -4.45
C CYS A 26 -11.22 -3.87 -4.65
N LEU A 27 -10.75 -5.12 -4.51
CA LEU A 27 -11.62 -6.31 -4.60
C LEU A 27 -12.65 -6.31 -3.48
N TRP A 28 -12.24 -5.98 -2.26
CA TRP A 28 -13.13 -5.91 -1.10
C TRP A 28 -14.19 -4.81 -1.25
N THR A 29 -13.83 -3.67 -1.83
CA THR A 29 -14.78 -2.60 -2.16
C THR A 29 -15.89 -3.13 -3.07
N GLY A 30 -15.55 -3.94 -4.09
CA GLY A 30 -16.53 -4.58 -4.96
C GLY A 30 -17.47 -5.53 -4.22
N VAL A 31 -16.94 -6.29 -3.23
CA VAL A 31 -17.74 -7.16 -2.37
C VAL A 31 -18.71 -6.35 -1.50
N GLU A 32 -18.27 -5.23 -0.92
CA GLU A 32 -19.14 -4.35 -0.13
C GLU A 32 -20.25 -3.70 -0.98
N ILE A 33 -19.94 -3.33 -2.22
CA ILE A 33 -20.95 -2.82 -3.18
C ILE A 33 -22.01 -3.90 -3.47
N TRP A 34 -21.59 -5.16 -3.63
CA TRP A 34 -22.51 -6.30 -3.79
C TRP A 34 -23.40 -6.47 -2.56
N ASN A 35 -22.84 -6.37 -1.36
CA ASN A 35 -23.57 -6.50 -0.09
C ASN A 35 -24.46 -5.29 0.25
N GLN A 36 -24.55 -4.27 -0.63
CA GLN A 36 -25.32 -3.04 -0.41
C GLN A 36 -24.84 -2.21 0.79
N THR A 37 -23.61 -2.46 1.28
CA THR A 37 -23.01 -1.76 2.43
C THR A 37 -22.23 -0.54 1.97
N TYR A 38 -22.93 0.41 1.32
CA TYR A 38 -22.31 1.55 0.64
C TYR A 38 -21.43 2.44 1.52
N GLY A 39 -21.74 2.57 2.81
CA GLY A 39 -20.92 3.34 3.76
C GLY A 39 -19.52 2.74 3.94
N TRP A 40 -19.45 1.41 4.09
CA TRP A 40 -18.19 0.68 4.20
C TRP A 40 -17.46 0.62 2.86
N ALA A 41 -18.19 0.46 1.75
CA ALA A 41 -17.62 0.52 0.40
C ALA A 41 -16.87 1.84 0.16
N ALA A 42 -17.49 2.98 0.48
CA ALA A 42 -16.87 4.30 0.31
C ALA A 42 -15.60 4.47 1.16
N PHE A 43 -15.63 3.96 2.40
CA PHE A 43 -14.47 4.01 3.30
C PHE A 43 -13.31 3.16 2.80
N ILE A 44 -13.57 1.91 2.40
CA ILE A 44 -12.55 1.00 1.87
C ILE A 44 -12.01 1.55 0.54
N ALA A 45 -12.87 2.09 -0.32
CA ALA A 45 -12.46 2.72 -1.58
C ALA A 45 -11.51 3.90 -1.35
N ALA A 46 -11.80 4.77 -0.38
CA ALA A 46 -10.94 5.88 -0.02
C ALA A 46 -9.55 5.42 0.45
N ILE A 47 -9.49 4.34 1.26
CA ILE A 47 -8.23 3.74 1.69
C ILE A 47 -7.48 3.13 0.50
N ALA A 48 -8.17 2.42 -0.40
CA ALA A 48 -7.57 1.83 -1.59
C ALA A 48 -6.91 2.90 -2.48
N VAL A 49 -7.61 4.02 -2.70
CA VAL A 49 -7.09 5.18 -3.44
C VAL A 49 -5.91 5.81 -2.72
N TYR A 50 -5.96 5.99 -1.40
CA TYR A 50 -4.84 6.52 -0.63
C TYR A 50 -3.59 5.62 -0.70
N CYS A 51 -3.76 4.30 -0.59
CA CYS A 51 -2.68 3.33 -0.75
C CYS A 51 -2.09 3.35 -2.16
N GLY A 52 -2.94 3.47 -3.20
CA GLY A 52 -2.51 3.64 -4.58
C GLY A 52 -1.76 4.96 -4.81
N TRP A 53 -2.27 6.07 -4.27
CA TRP A 53 -1.65 7.40 -4.40
C TRP A 53 -0.25 7.45 -3.76
N ASN A 54 -0.08 6.83 -2.59
CA ASN A 54 1.23 6.69 -1.95
C ASN A 54 2.23 5.89 -2.80
N PHE A 55 1.76 5.01 -3.68
CA PHE A 55 2.61 4.27 -4.61
C PHE A 55 2.99 5.08 -5.85
N PHE A 56 2.02 5.77 -6.46
CA PHE A 56 2.24 6.48 -7.73
C PHE A 56 2.84 7.88 -7.60
N VAL A 57 2.58 8.62 -6.51
CA VAL A 57 2.85 10.06 -6.43
C VAL A 57 3.97 10.41 -5.44
N LEU A 58 4.09 9.69 -4.33
CA LEU A 58 5.04 10.05 -3.27
C LEU A 58 6.44 9.43 -3.44
N TRP A 59 6.70 8.75 -4.55
CA TRP A 59 7.94 8.00 -4.70
C TRP A 59 9.09 8.91 -5.16
N GLU A 60 9.95 9.30 -4.22
CA GLU A 60 11.31 9.71 -4.52
C GLU A 60 12.21 8.47 -4.47
N ASP A 61 12.87 8.14 -5.58
CA ASP A 61 13.95 7.17 -5.55
C ASP A 61 15.03 7.69 -4.61
N VAL A 62 15.31 6.96 -3.53
CA VAL A 62 16.46 7.25 -2.68
C VAL A 62 17.69 7.15 -3.59
N PRO A 63 18.43 8.25 -3.84
CA PRO A 63 19.56 8.18 -4.76
C PRO A 63 20.57 7.21 -4.18
N SER A 64 20.92 6.18 -4.98
CA SER A 64 22.01 5.27 -4.65
C SER A 64 23.28 6.10 -4.62
N LYS A 65 23.85 6.29 -3.42
CA LYS A 65 25.15 6.94 -3.27
C LYS A 65 26.19 6.08 -3.96
N GLU A 66 26.70 6.58 -5.09
CA GLU A 66 27.94 6.12 -5.73
C GLU A 66 29.15 6.39 -4.83
#